data_AF-A0A7V8WZX4-F1
#
_entry.id   AF-A0A7V8WZX4-F1
#
_cell.length_a   1.000
_cell.length_b   1.000
_cell.length_c   1.000
_cell.angle_alpha   90.00
_cell.angle_beta   90.00
_cell.angle_gamma   90.00
#
_symmetry.space_group_name_H-M   'P 1'
#
loop_
_entity.id
_entity.type
_entity.pdbx_description
1 polymer ?
#
loop_
_entity_poly.entity_id
_entity_poly.type
_entity_poly.pdbx_seq_one_letter_code
_entity_poly.pdbx_strand_id
1 'polypeptide(L)'
;DRAGQSSRELRTHGGRLIRMGSTNANEVSDRDARSAAAARGRYGRNAVVQGAAAELFKVWSVTVRARVAPLDARIVLCLHDELLVHAPAEHGDAVAALLDSCLQEAASRWAPDGTVRFVADISNLRCWGDAKG
;
A
#
# COMPACT_ATOMS: atom_id res chain seq x y z
N ASP A 1 -7.62 15.66 -18.28
CA ASP A 1 -7.90 14.21 -18.12
C ASP A 1 -8.30 13.46 -19.40
N ARG A 2 -7.46 13.48 -20.46
CA ARG A 2 -7.69 12.66 -21.68
C ARG A 2 -7.17 11.22 -21.59
N ALA A 3 -6.34 10.89 -20.58
CA ALA A 3 -5.68 9.59 -20.49
C ALA A 3 -6.59 8.45 -20.01
N GLY A 4 -7.70 8.76 -19.31
CA GLY A 4 -8.64 7.75 -18.79
C GLY A 4 -9.60 7.14 -19.82
N GLN A 5 -9.64 7.67 -21.05
CA GLN A 5 -10.51 7.18 -22.13
C GLN A 5 -9.81 6.21 -23.08
N SER A 6 -8.47 6.15 -23.07
CA SER A 6 -7.74 5.14 -23.84
C SER A 6 -7.67 3.83 -23.07
N SER A 7 -7.93 2.70 -23.72
CA SER A 7 -7.67 1.34 -23.20
C SER A 7 -6.18 1.05 -22.97
N ARG A 8 -5.38 2.08 -22.62
CA ARG A 8 -3.98 1.93 -22.27
C ARG A 8 -3.90 1.31 -20.88
N GLU A 9 -3.13 0.25 -20.79
CA GLU A 9 -2.76 -0.34 -19.52
C GLU A 9 -2.09 0.72 -18.64
N LEU A 10 -2.41 0.73 -17.35
CA LEU A 10 -1.81 1.65 -16.38
C LEU A 10 -0.72 0.92 -15.60
N ARG A 11 0.21 1.66 -15.00
CA ARG A 11 1.19 1.11 -14.08
C ARG A 11 1.19 1.91 -12.78
N THR A 12 1.42 1.22 -11.67
CA THR A 12 1.71 1.82 -10.37
C THR A 12 3.14 2.38 -10.35
N HIS A 13 3.52 3.04 -9.26
CA HIS A 13 4.86 3.58 -9.06
C HIS A 13 5.96 2.49 -9.17
N GLY A 14 5.76 1.34 -8.53
CA GLY A 14 6.67 0.19 -8.61
C GLY A 14 6.57 -0.63 -9.89
N GLY A 15 5.79 -0.18 -10.87
CA GLY A 15 5.72 -0.77 -12.21
C GLY A 15 4.70 -1.91 -12.39
N ARG A 16 3.90 -2.25 -11.36
CA ARG A 16 2.84 -3.26 -11.46
C ARG A 16 1.81 -2.86 -12.50
N LEU A 17 1.52 -3.79 -13.41
CA LEU A 17 0.53 -3.61 -14.47
C LEU A 17 -0.89 -3.61 -13.90
N ILE A 18 -1.67 -2.58 -14.23
CA ILE A 18 -3.11 -2.48 -14.00
C ILE A 18 -3.79 -2.69 -15.35
N ARG A 19 -4.46 -3.84 -15.49
CA ARG A 19 -5.17 -4.19 -16.71
C ARG A 19 -6.51 -3.47 -16.76
N MET A 20 -6.70 -2.68 -17.80
CA MET A 20 -7.96 -2.01 -18.09
C MET A 20 -8.69 -2.89 -19.12
N GLY A 21 -9.63 -3.75 -18.72
CA GLY A 21 -10.29 -4.71 -19.64
C GLY A 21 -11.05 -4.03 -20.80
N SER A 22 -11.11 -4.55 -22.03
CA SER A 22 -11.82 -3.82 -23.11
C SER A 22 -13.34 -3.94 -22.97
N THR A 23 -14.07 -2.83 -23.11
CA THR A 23 -15.52 -2.86 -23.38
C THR A 23 -15.73 -2.93 -24.88
N ASN A 24 -16.45 -3.95 -25.37
CA ASN A 24 -16.89 -4.01 -26.76
C ASN A 24 -17.95 -2.94 -26.99
N ALA A 25 -17.57 -1.86 -27.68
CA ALA A 25 -18.42 -0.70 -27.91
C ALA A 25 -19.57 -0.96 -28.91
N ASN A 26 -19.57 -2.11 -29.60
CA ASN A 26 -20.51 -2.39 -30.70
C ASN A 26 -21.90 -2.90 -30.26
N GLU A 27 -22.15 -3.13 -28.98
CA GLU A 27 -23.43 -3.72 -28.48
C GLU A 27 -24.10 -2.88 -27.37
N VAL A 28 -23.60 -1.67 -27.11
CA VAL A 28 -23.94 -0.91 -25.90
C VAL A 28 -24.58 0.43 -26.27
N SER A 29 -25.71 0.76 -25.67
CA SER A 29 -26.33 2.08 -25.82
C SER A 29 -25.32 3.19 -25.50
N ASP A 30 -25.40 4.31 -26.23
CA ASP A 30 -24.60 5.52 -26.01
C ASP A 30 -24.52 5.96 -24.54
N ARG A 31 -25.62 5.80 -23.79
CA ARG A 31 -25.68 6.12 -22.37
C ARG A 31 -24.84 5.16 -21.52
N ASP A 32 -24.94 3.88 -21.81
CA ASP A 32 -24.23 2.81 -21.10
C ASP A 32 -22.73 2.84 -21.43
N ALA A 33 -22.37 3.19 -22.67
CA ALA A 33 -20.98 3.40 -23.09
C ALA A 33 -20.33 4.56 -22.31
N ARG A 34 -21.04 5.69 -22.14
CA ARG A 34 -20.55 6.82 -21.32
C ARG A 34 -20.41 6.45 -19.84
N SER A 35 -21.39 5.71 -19.29
CA SER A 35 -21.35 5.24 -17.89
C SER A 35 -20.16 4.31 -17.64
N ALA A 36 -19.93 3.35 -18.54
CA ALA A 36 -18.81 2.41 -18.47
C ALA A 36 -17.46 3.13 -18.56
N ALA A 37 -17.32 4.11 -19.47
CA ALA A 37 -16.11 4.92 -19.58
C ALA A 37 -15.83 5.71 -18.29
N ALA A 38 -16.87 6.29 -17.66
CA ALA A 38 -16.72 7.00 -16.40
C ALA A 38 -16.32 6.06 -15.23
N ALA A 39 -16.96 4.89 -15.13
CA ALA A 39 -16.63 3.88 -14.12
C ALA A 39 -15.17 3.39 -14.27
N ARG A 40 -14.74 3.14 -15.51
CA ARG A 40 -13.36 2.79 -15.85
C ARG A 40 -12.37 3.89 -15.46
N GLY A 41 -12.71 5.15 -15.73
CA GLY A 41 -11.89 6.30 -15.33
C GLY A 41 -11.75 6.43 -13.81
N ARG A 42 -12.78 6.06 -13.03
CA ARG A 42 -12.69 5.97 -11.57
C ARG A 42 -11.83 4.80 -11.11
N TYR A 43 -12.04 3.61 -11.69
CA TYR A 43 -11.26 2.42 -11.39
C TYR A 43 -9.76 2.65 -11.62
N GLY A 44 -9.38 3.16 -12.80
CA GLY A 44 -7.99 3.39 -13.16
C GLY A 44 -7.27 4.35 -12.19
N ARG A 45 -7.93 5.46 -11.82
CA ARG A 45 -7.39 6.42 -10.85
C ARG A 45 -7.19 5.78 -9.47
N ASN A 46 -8.20 5.07 -8.96
CA ASN A 46 -8.11 4.41 -7.67
C ASN A 46 -7.04 3.31 -7.65
N ALA A 47 -6.96 2.50 -8.71
CA ALA A 47 -6.03 1.38 -8.80
C ALA A 47 -4.56 1.83 -8.81
N VAL A 48 -4.25 2.97 -9.43
CA VAL A 48 -2.89 3.54 -9.43
C VAL A 48 -2.48 3.93 -8.02
N VAL A 49 -3.34 4.67 -7.30
CA VAL A 49 -3.05 5.15 -5.94
C VAL A 49 -2.98 3.99 -4.94
N GLN A 50 -4.01 3.14 -4.89
CA GLN A 50 -4.05 1.98 -3.99
C GLN A 50 -2.91 0.99 -4.30
N GLY A 51 -2.57 0.84 -5.57
CA GLY A 51 -1.48 -0.02 -5.98
C GLY A 51 -0.12 0.47 -5.53
N ALA A 52 0.16 1.76 -5.67
CA ALA A 52 1.39 2.35 -5.16
C ALA A 52 1.49 2.22 -3.63
N ALA A 53 0.39 2.44 -2.90
CA ALA A 53 0.34 2.25 -1.46
C ALA A 53 0.64 0.78 -1.06
N ALA A 54 0.01 -0.18 -1.74
CA ALA A 54 0.25 -1.60 -1.48
C ALA A 54 1.69 -2.04 -1.80
N GLU A 55 2.36 -1.40 -2.75
CA GLU A 55 3.76 -1.69 -3.06
C GLU A 55 4.69 -1.19 -1.97
N LEU A 56 4.51 0.07 -1.53
CA LEU A 56 5.26 0.62 -0.40
C LEU A 56 5.09 -0.24 0.85
N PHE A 57 3.84 -0.59 1.20
CA PHE A 57 3.54 -1.42 2.36
C PHE A 57 4.23 -2.80 2.28
N LYS A 58 4.29 -3.41 1.10
CA LYS A 58 5.03 -4.67 0.89
C LYS A 58 6.52 -4.51 1.09
N VAL A 59 7.12 -3.41 0.62
CA VAL A 59 8.54 -3.11 0.83
C VAL A 59 8.83 -2.89 2.31
N TRP A 60 7.98 -2.14 3.01
CA TRP A 60 8.08 -1.97 4.46
C TRP A 60 8.00 -3.32 5.19
N SER A 61 6.97 -4.12 4.89
CA SER A 61 6.75 -5.44 5.50
C SER A 61 7.92 -6.40 5.30
N VAL A 62 8.49 -6.48 4.09
CA VAL A 62 9.64 -7.38 3.83
C VAL A 62 10.91 -6.87 4.52
N THR A 63 11.09 -5.55 4.62
CA THR A 63 12.24 -4.95 5.30
C THR A 63 12.18 -5.22 6.81
N VAL A 64 11.01 -5.06 7.42
CA VAL A 64 10.77 -5.43 8.82
C VAL A 64 11.04 -6.91 9.04
N ARG A 65 10.45 -7.78 8.21
CA ARG A 65 10.63 -9.24 8.33
C ARG A 65 12.11 -9.65 8.29
N ALA A 66 12.91 -8.99 7.46
CA ALA A 66 14.34 -9.29 7.33
C ALA A 66 15.16 -8.88 8.56
N ARG A 67 14.68 -7.97 9.40
CA ARG A 67 15.46 -7.36 10.49
C ARG A 67 14.94 -7.62 11.89
N VAL A 68 13.71 -8.09 12.03
CA VAL A 68 13.04 -8.18 13.35
C VAL A 68 13.42 -9.45 14.15
N ALA A 69 13.98 -10.46 13.48
CA ALA A 69 14.33 -11.75 14.09
C ALA A 69 15.31 -11.67 15.29
N PRO A 70 16.35 -10.80 15.31
CA PRO A 70 17.23 -10.65 16.49
C PRO A 70 16.52 -10.14 17.75
N LEU A 71 15.31 -9.58 17.63
CA LEU A 71 14.49 -9.12 18.75
C LEU A 71 13.47 -10.19 19.20
N ASP A 72 13.62 -11.44 18.75
CA ASP A 72 12.65 -12.54 18.96
C ASP A 72 11.21 -12.14 18.58
N ALA A 73 11.10 -11.28 17.57
CA ALA A 73 9.86 -10.68 17.13
C ALA A 73 9.47 -11.19 15.74
N ARG A 74 8.18 -11.18 15.42
CA ARG A 74 7.65 -11.66 14.14
C ARG A 74 6.40 -10.90 13.71
N ILE A 75 6.28 -10.67 12.40
CA ILE A 75 5.03 -10.19 11.82
C ILE A 75 3.98 -11.31 11.97
N VAL A 76 2.84 -10.99 12.57
CA VAL A 76 1.72 -11.92 12.77
C VAL A 76 0.51 -11.57 11.91
N LEU A 77 0.38 -10.32 11.47
CA LEU A 77 -0.70 -9.88 10.60
C LEU A 77 -0.28 -8.67 9.75
N CYS A 78 -0.81 -8.60 8.53
CA CYS A 78 -0.77 -7.43 7.66
C CYS A 78 -2.22 -7.08 7.29
N LEU A 79 -2.69 -5.89 7.66
CA LEU A 79 -4.04 -5.42 7.36
C LEU A 79 -3.96 -4.10 6.60
N HIS A 80 -4.02 -4.18 5.26
CA HIS A 80 -3.87 -3.02 4.37
C HIS A 80 -2.57 -2.24 4.61
N ASP A 81 -2.62 -1.17 5.39
CA ASP A 81 -1.54 -0.28 5.80
C ASP A 81 -1.05 -0.53 7.24
N GLU A 82 -1.69 -1.45 7.97
CA GLU A 82 -1.32 -1.83 9.33
C GLU A 82 -0.43 -3.09 9.35
N LEU A 83 0.66 -3.01 10.13
CA LEU A 83 1.57 -4.13 10.36
C LEU A 83 1.55 -4.51 11.83
N LEU A 84 1.23 -5.77 12.11
CA LEU A 84 1.16 -6.31 13.46
C LEU A 84 2.37 -7.18 13.74
N VAL A 85 3.14 -6.81 14.76
CA VAL A 85 4.34 -7.52 15.19
C VAL A 85 4.14 -8.04 16.62
N HIS A 86 4.38 -9.32 16.81
CA HIS A 86 4.43 -9.94 18.13
C HIS A 86 5.88 -10.04 18.57
N ALA A 87 6.18 -9.60 19.80
CA ALA A 87 7.51 -9.53 20.37
C ALA A 87 7.46 -9.72 21.89
N PRO A 88 8.56 -10.13 22.55
CA PRO A 88 8.72 -10.01 24.00
C PRO A 88 8.47 -8.57 24.46
N ALA A 89 7.85 -8.40 25.63
CA ALA A 89 7.43 -7.09 26.13
C ALA A 89 8.64 -6.15 26.36
N GLU A 90 9.76 -6.70 26.79
CA GLU A 90 11.03 -5.98 26.98
C GLU A 90 11.63 -5.42 25.68
N HIS A 91 11.21 -5.93 24.51
CA HIS A 91 11.72 -5.49 23.21
C HIS A 91 10.78 -4.51 22.50
N GLY A 92 9.64 -4.13 23.11
CA GLY A 92 8.62 -3.29 22.48
C GLY A 92 9.17 -2.00 21.86
N ASP A 93 9.95 -1.23 22.61
CA ASP A 93 10.51 0.04 22.12
C ASP A 93 11.55 -0.17 21.01
N ALA A 94 12.35 -1.25 21.10
CA ALA A 94 13.32 -1.60 20.07
C ALA A 94 12.63 -2.02 18.76
N VAL A 95 11.54 -2.78 18.86
CA VAL A 95 10.71 -3.15 17.71
C VAL A 95 10.04 -1.91 17.11
N ALA A 96 9.50 -1.01 17.93
CA ALA A 96 8.89 0.23 17.45
C ALA A 96 9.90 1.11 16.68
N ALA A 97 11.11 1.29 17.22
CA ALA A 97 12.17 2.02 16.53
C ALA A 97 12.61 1.34 15.22
N LEU A 98 12.65 -0.01 15.20
CA LEU A 98 12.94 -0.78 13.99
C LEU A 98 11.84 -0.60 12.93
N LEU A 99 10.57 -0.62 13.32
CA LEU A 99 9.43 -0.43 12.43
C LEU A 99 9.50 0.93 11.72
N ASP A 100 9.74 2.01 12.47
CA ASP A 100 9.92 3.34 11.89
C ASP A 100 11.15 3.40 10.97
N SER A 101 12.29 2.89 11.42
CA SER A 101 13.52 2.85 10.60
C SER A 101 13.32 2.11 9.27
N CYS A 102 12.59 0.99 9.29
CA CYS A 102 12.25 0.24 8.08
C CYS A 102 11.28 1.01 7.17
N LEU A 103 10.36 1.80 7.74
CA LEU A 103 9.46 2.66 6.96
C LEU A 103 10.26 3.77 6.28
N GLN A 104 11.16 4.43 7.00
CA GLN A 104 11.99 5.50 6.44
C GLN A 104 12.89 4.97 5.30
N GLU A 105 13.42 3.75 5.44
CA GLU A 105 14.14 3.11 4.35
C GLU A 105 13.25 2.86 3.13
N ALA A 106 12.06 2.27 3.31
CA ALA A 106 11.12 2.05 2.22
C ALA A 106 10.73 3.38 1.54
N ALA A 107 10.50 4.41 2.34
CA ALA A 107 10.14 5.76 1.90
C ALA A 107 11.24 6.42 1.06
N SER A 108 12.52 6.30 1.47
CA SER A 108 13.66 6.87 0.73
C SER A 108 13.78 6.35 -0.71
N ARG A 109 13.26 5.14 -0.97
CA ARG A 109 13.22 4.54 -2.32
C ARG A 109 12.04 5.05 -3.16
N TRP A 110 10.98 5.52 -2.52
CA TRP A 110 9.74 6.01 -3.17
C TRP A 110 9.74 7.52 -3.38
N ALA A 111 10.24 8.28 -2.40
CA ALA A 111 10.32 9.74 -2.42
C ALA A 111 11.76 10.20 -2.08
N PRO A 112 12.73 9.94 -2.97
CA PRO A 112 14.15 10.20 -2.71
C PRO A 112 14.47 11.69 -2.54
N ASP A 113 13.59 12.58 -3.03
CA ASP A 113 13.72 14.04 -2.88
C ASP A 113 13.19 14.57 -1.54
N GLY A 114 12.61 13.70 -0.70
CA GLY A 114 12.08 14.06 0.62
C GLY A 114 10.86 14.99 0.58
N THR A 115 10.19 15.15 -0.56
CA THR A 115 9.03 16.03 -0.70
C THR A 115 7.82 15.57 0.11
N VAL A 116 7.74 14.29 0.44
CA VAL A 116 6.69 13.68 1.24
C VAL A 116 7.30 12.88 2.38
N ARG A 117 6.82 13.13 3.60
CA ARG A 117 7.19 12.36 4.80
C ARG A 117 6.24 11.18 4.98
N PHE A 118 6.80 9.99 5.19
CA PHE A 118 6.06 8.80 5.56
C PHE A 118 6.14 8.60 7.07
N VAL A 119 4.98 8.39 7.68
CA VAL A 119 4.84 8.21 9.13
C VAL A 119 4.00 6.97 9.39
N ALA A 120 4.36 6.26 10.45
CA ALA A 120 3.52 5.22 11.04
C ALA A 120 3.16 5.66 12.46
N ASP A 121 1.90 5.46 12.84
CA ASP A 121 1.51 5.47 14.23
C ASP A 121 1.83 4.10 14.83
N ILE A 122 2.70 4.08 15.85
CA ILE A 122 3.26 2.85 16.40
C ILE A 122 2.95 2.81 17.89
N SER A 123 2.21 1.79 18.30
CA SER A 123 1.78 1.58 19.67
C SER A 123 2.09 0.16 20.13
N ASN A 124 2.61 0.04 21.36
CA ASN A 124 2.85 -1.24 22.02
C ASN A 124 1.62 -1.64 22.83
N LEU A 125 1.00 -2.77 22.48
CA LEU A 125 -0.25 -3.23 23.08
C LEU A 125 -0.10 -4.69 23.55
N ARG A 126 -0.81 -5.06 24.62
CA ARG A 126 -0.84 -6.46 25.10
C ARG A 126 -1.83 -7.33 24.33
N CYS A 127 -2.91 -6.72 23.84
CA CYS A 127 -3.93 -7.38 23.04
C CYS A 127 -4.28 -6.49 21.85
N TRP A 128 -4.36 -7.07 20.65
CA TRP A 128 -4.74 -6.31 19.46
C TRP A 128 -6.18 -5.79 19.52
N GLY A 129 -7.07 -6.46 20.26
CA GLY A 129 -8.43 -5.97 20.50
C GLY A 129 -8.47 -4.59 21.17
N ASP A 130 -7.43 -4.24 21.93
CA ASP A 130 -7.31 -2.96 22.62
C ASP A 130 -6.81 -1.84 21.68
N ALA A 131 -6.40 -2.17 20.46
CA ALA A 131 -5.94 -1.19 19.46
C ALA A 131 -7.07 -0.26 18.98
N LYS A 132 -8.33 -0.61 19.24
CA LYS A 132 -9.50 0.23 18.97
C LYS A 132 -9.91 0.96 20.25
N GLY A 133 -9.14 1.98 20.62
CA GLY A 133 -9.41 2.90 21.73
C GLY A 133 -9.14 4.33 21.33
#